data_AF-A0A2T4X7D4-F1
#
_entry.id   AF-A0A2T4X7D4-F1
#
_cell.length_a   1.000
_cell.length_b   1.000
_cell.length_c   1.000
_cell.angle_alpha   90.00
_cell.angle_beta   90.00
_cell.angle_gamma   90.00
#
_symmetry.space_group_name_H-M   'P 1'
#
loop_
_entity.id
_entity.type
_entity.pdbx_description
1 polymer ?
#
loop_
_entity_poly.entity_id
_entity_poly.type
_entity_poly.pdbx_seq_one_letter_code
_entity_poly.pdbx_strand_id
1 'polypeptide(L)'
;MKTRLLFTTFLFVLLGGLFMSAAPQSYFDTKAQQSFFDWLANPNSIHFTLTFDLDQIPAMKKTEDYFPATFSYQGENWDAKVKVRGRYRRRICDFPPLSLKLSKDMLVAAGLKPHNKFKLVTHCSDEFDTSDNVLREQLAYELYHLMTGEGYRTQLVQVTYKNATTGEATERFGILIEDTDEMAQALGGQECDDCYNVAQDRFVAGSLEQVALFQYMIGNADYSVAIPRNVKLVQQQAGGQYRVVPYDFDFAGLVNVEYAVPNPNYGQTDVKDRVWIWEYSQPQYLDATIEQFLSKESQALALVEQIPNLSNKSRRQVTKYLTDFFTSLKDGTFQQEL
;
A
#
# COMPACT_ATOMS: atom_id res chain seq x y z
N MET A 1 2.92 45.00 80.45
CA MET A 1 3.23 45.99 79.38
C MET A 1 4.73 45.96 79.14
N LYS A 2 5.17 45.90 77.87
CA LYS A 2 6.58 46.02 77.41
C LYS A 2 7.48 44.83 77.77
N THR A 3 8.45 44.34 76.99
CA THR A 3 8.80 44.27 75.55
C THR A 3 10.05 43.40 75.51
N ARG A 4 10.31 42.67 74.40
CA ARG A 4 11.65 42.26 73.91
C ARG A 4 12.38 41.23 74.80
N LEU A 5 13.35 40.43 74.37
CA LEU A 5 14.12 40.22 73.14
C LEU A 5 14.68 38.80 73.34
N LEU A 6 14.56 37.86 72.39
CA LEU A 6 15.31 36.61 72.47
C LEU A 6 16.17 36.48 71.21
N PHE A 7 17.46 36.34 71.49
CA PHE A 7 18.61 36.24 70.59
C PHE A 7 18.42 35.15 69.53
N THR A 8 18.59 35.52 68.25
CA THR A 8 18.85 34.55 67.19
C THR A 8 20.31 34.66 66.78
N THR A 9 21.07 33.65 67.15
CA THR A 9 22.48 33.47 66.85
C THR A 9 22.67 33.26 65.35
N PHE A 10 23.50 34.09 64.73
CA PHE A 10 23.95 33.94 63.34
C PHE A 10 24.94 32.77 63.27
N LEU A 11 24.59 31.70 62.55
CA LEU A 11 25.53 30.64 62.17
C LEU A 11 25.69 30.68 60.65
N PHE A 12 26.77 31.31 60.19
CA PHE A 12 27.27 31.19 58.82
C PHE A 12 28.01 29.86 58.70
N VAL A 13 27.46 28.92 57.94
CA VAL A 13 28.22 27.75 57.44
C VAL A 13 28.07 27.68 55.93
N LEU A 14 29.23 27.64 55.28
CA LEU A 14 29.46 27.66 53.84
C LEU A 14 28.59 26.65 53.07
N LEU A 15 27.78 27.13 52.13
CA LEU A 15 27.34 26.32 50.99
C LEU A 15 28.52 26.21 50.01
N GLY A 16 29.17 25.04 50.00
CA GLY A 16 30.04 24.62 48.92
C GLY A 16 29.20 24.39 47.67
N GLY A 17 29.26 25.34 46.72
CA GLY A 17 28.66 25.21 45.40
C GLY A 17 29.37 24.12 44.61
N LEU A 18 28.77 22.93 44.54
CA LEU A 18 29.04 21.94 43.50
C LEU A 18 28.47 22.49 42.19
N PHE A 19 29.29 23.24 41.45
CA PHE A 19 29.06 23.47 40.03
C PHE A 19 29.29 22.14 39.31
N MET A 20 28.25 21.29 39.23
CA MET A 20 28.19 20.27 38.20
C MET A 20 28.09 21.01 36.86
N SER A 21 29.20 21.07 36.13
CA SER A 21 29.20 21.37 34.71
C SER A 21 28.36 20.31 34.02
N ALA A 22 27.08 20.61 33.77
CA ALA A 22 26.28 19.84 32.83
C ALA A 22 26.97 19.95 31.47
N ALA A 23 27.66 18.87 31.06
CA ALA A 23 28.08 18.72 29.69
C ALA A 23 26.83 18.91 28.81
N PRO A 24 26.91 19.65 27.69
CA PRO A 24 25.79 19.73 26.77
C PRO A 24 25.45 18.30 26.35
N GLN A 25 24.30 17.81 26.82
CA GLN A 25 23.68 16.63 26.23
C GLN A 25 23.50 16.99 24.76
N SER A 26 24.27 16.33 23.90
CA SER A 26 23.96 16.22 22.49
C SER A 26 22.56 15.61 22.42
N TYR A 27 21.56 16.49 22.34
CA TYR A 27 20.27 16.15 21.78
C TYR A 27 20.58 15.71 20.35
N PHE A 28 20.81 14.40 20.16
CA PHE A 28 20.52 13.80 18.88
C PHE A 28 19.04 14.03 18.69
N ASP A 29 18.72 15.10 17.97
CA ASP A 29 17.45 15.29 17.31
C ASP A 29 17.32 14.09 16.37
N THR A 30 16.74 12.99 16.87
CA THR A 30 16.34 11.85 16.05
C THR A 30 15.18 12.34 15.21
N LYS A 31 15.47 13.13 14.18
CA LYS A 31 14.62 13.13 12.99
C LYS A 31 14.41 11.68 12.66
N ALA A 32 13.17 11.22 12.76
CA ALA A 32 12.81 9.84 12.46
C ALA A 32 13.45 9.50 11.10
N GLN A 33 14.28 8.46 11.09
CA GLN A 33 15.02 8.08 9.90
C GLN A 33 14.02 7.84 8.76
N GLN A 34 14.19 8.53 7.64
CA GLN A 34 13.30 8.42 6.49
C GLN A 34 13.45 7.03 5.84
N SER A 35 12.38 6.45 5.28
CA SER A 35 12.52 5.23 4.47
C SER A 35 12.93 5.55 3.03
N PHE A 36 13.32 4.52 2.26
CA PHE A 36 13.55 4.72 0.83
C PHE A 36 12.28 5.14 0.08
N PHE A 37 11.11 4.60 0.47
CA PHE A 37 9.83 4.96 -0.15
C PHE A 37 9.48 6.43 0.08
N ASP A 38 9.74 6.92 1.31
CA ASP A 38 9.59 8.33 1.65
C ASP A 38 10.60 9.21 0.90
N TRP A 39 11.85 8.75 0.74
CA TRP A 39 12.91 9.49 0.05
C TRP A 39 12.63 9.63 -1.44
N LEU A 40 12.04 8.60 -2.06
CA LEU A 40 11.67 8.60 -3.47
C LEU A 40 10.49 9.54 -3.77
N ALA A 41 9.69 9.89 -2.76
CA ALA A 41 8.48 10.68 -2.92
C ALA A 41 8.77 12.07 -3.54
N ASN A 42 8.36 12.25 -4.80
CA ASN A 42 8.46 13.51 -5.52
C ASN A 42 7.05 14.03 -5.85
N PRO A 43 6.73 15.30 -5.57
CA PRO A 43 5.39 15.86 -5.79
C PRO A 43 4.95 15.96 -7.26
N ASN A 44 5.86 15.87 -8.23
CA ASN A 44 5.53 16.10 -9.65
C ASN A 44 5.49 14.82 -10.50
N SER A 45 6.46 13.92 -10.34
CA SER A 45 6.47 12.57 -10.92
C SER A 45 7.73 11.82 -10.48
N ILE A 46 7.66 10.48 -10.45
CA ILE A 46 8.80 9.62 -10.13
C ILE A 46 9.19 8.86 -11.38
N HIS A 47 10.40 9.15 -11.88
CA HIS A 47 11.00 8.50 -13.02
C HIS A 47 12.32 7.85 -12.60
N PHE A 48 12.41 6.52 -12.71
CA PHE A 48 13.65 5.79 -12.44
C PHE A 48 13.97 4.80 -13.56
N THR A 49 15.24 4.41 -13.65
CA THR A 49 15.69 3.35 -14.54
C THR A 49 15.92 2.07 -13.75
N LEU A 50 15.39 0.95 -14.23
CA LEU A 50 15.68 -0.39 -13.72
C LEU A 50 16.48 -1.15 -14.79
N THR A 51 17.75 -1.39 -14.52
CA THR A 51 18.67 -2.09 -15.43
C THR A 51 18.87 -3.52 -14.97
N PHE A 52 18.57 -4.51 -15.82
CA PHE A 52 18.85 -5.93 -15.59
C PHE A 52 18.84 -6.70 -16.92
N ASP A 53 19.18 -7.98 -16.90
CA ASP A 53 19.12 -8.83 -18.09
C ASP A 53 17.65 -9.20 -18.41
N LEU A 54 16.99 -8.41 -19.27
CA LEU A 54 15.59 -8.63 -19.65
C LEU A 54 15.40 -9.96 -20.39
N ASP A 55 16.44 -10.46 -21.06
CA ASP A 55 16.39 -11.72 -21.81
C ASP A 55 16.21 -12.93 -20.86
N GLN A 56 16.45 -12.74 -19.56
CA GLN A 56 16.23 -13.76 -18.53
C GLN A 56 14.80 -13.82 -18.00
N ILE A 57 13.88 -12.91 -18.36
CA ILE A 57 12.49 -12.94 -17.88
C ILE A 57 11.82 -14.34 -18.04
N PRO A 58 11.95 -15.05 -19.18
CA PRO A 58 11.41 -16.40 -19.32
C PRO A 58 11.99 -17.43 -18.34
N ALA A 59 13.26 -17.28 -17.96
CA ALA A 59 13.90 -18.12 -16.94
C ALA A 59 13.46 -17.70 -15.53
N MET A 60 13.39 -16.39 -15.26
CA MET A 60 12.91 -15.83 -14.00
C MET A 60 11.47 -16.28 -13.68
N LYS A 61 10.60 -16.42 -14.69
CA LYS A 61 9.23 -16.97 -14.55
C LYS A 61 9.19 -18.40 -13.97
N LYS A 62 10.30 -19.14 -13.98
CA LYS A 62 10.40 -20.54 -13.54
C LYS A 62 11.03 -20.72 -12.17
N THR A 63 11.44 -19.65 -11.49
CA THR A 63 12.09 -19.70 -10.18
C THR A 63 11.55 -18.62 -9.24
N GLU A 64 11.86 -18.75 -7.95
CA GLU A 64 11.66 -17.71 -6.93
C GLU A 64 12.94 -16.94 -6.60
N ASP A 65 14.03 -17.23 -7.32
CA ASP A 65 15.32 -16.61 -7.13
C ASP A 65 15.35 -15.15 -7.57
N TYR A 66 16.20 -14.38 -6.91
CA TYR A 66 16.48 -12.99 -7.23
C TYR A 66 17.64 -12.89 -8.21
N PHE A 67 17.45 -12.07 -9.24
CA PHE A 67 18.43 -11.76 -10.27
C PHE A 67 19.03 -10.38 -10.03
N PRO A 68 20.33 -10.18 -10.29
CA PRO A 68 20.98 -8.88 -10.12
C PRO A 68 20.31 -7.78 -10.97
N ALA A 69 20.20 -6.59 -10.41
CA ALA A 69 19.69 -5.41 -11.08
C ALA A 69 20.37 -4.15 -10.54
N THR A 70 20.19 -3.04 -11.25
CA THR A 70 20.57 -1.70 -10.78
C THR A 70 19.35 -0.80 -10.85
N PHE A 71 19.03 -0.15 -9.74
CA PHE A 71 18.01 0.88 -9.67
C PHE A 71 18.69 2.24 -9.74
N SER A 72 18.34 3.06 -10.72
CA SER A 72 18.94 4.38 -10.93
C SER A 72 17.90 5.48 -10.81
N TYR A 73 18.13 6.44 -9.92
CA TYR A 73 17.24 7.58 -9.69
C TYR A 73 18.05 8.84 -9.41
N GLN A 74 17.74 9.94 -10.09
CA GLN A 74 18.42 11.25 -9.93
C GLN A 74 19.96 11.19 -10.01
N GLY A 75 20.51 10.30 -10.84
CA GLY A 75 21.97 10.12 -11.00
C GLY A 75 22.63 9.23 -9.96
N GLU A 76 21.88 8.75 -8.96
CA GLU A 76 22.34 7.75 -8.00
C GLU A 76 22.01 6.34 -8.47
N ASN A 77 22.93 5.41 -8.26
CA ASN A 77 22.75 3.99 -8.55
C ASN A 77 22.69 3.19 -7.25
N TRP A 78 21.70 2.33 -7.16
CA TRP A 78 21.45 1.46 -6.03
C TRP A 78 21.55 0.01 -6.48
N ASP A 79 22.36 -0.76 -5.76
CA ASP A 79 22.42 -2.21 -5.94
C ASP A 79 21.04 -2.78 -5.63
N ALA A 80 20.50 -3.50 -6.61
CA ALA A 80 19.16 -4.05 -6.54
C ALA A 80 19.17 -5.51 -6.98
N LYS A 81 18.08 -6.18 -6.66
CA LYS A 81 17.74 -7.48 -7.23
C LYS A 81 16.27 -7.48 -7.61
N VAL A 82 15.94 -8.20 -8.68
CA VAL A 82 14.56 -8.37 -9.13
C VAL A 82 14.20 -9.84 -9.21
N LYS A 83 12.94 -10.15 -8.97
CA LYS A 83 12.35 -11.44 -9.33
C LYS A 83 10.94 -11.26 -9.84
N VAL A 84 10.47 -12.18 -10.66
CA VAL A 84 9.06 -12.20 -11.09
C VAL A 84 8.17 -12.55 -9.90
N ARG A 85 7.07 -11.80 -9.70
CA ARG A 85 6.05 -12.07 -8.67
C ARG A 85 4.68 -12.35 -9.29
N GLY A 86 3.76 -12.80 -8.45
CA GLY A 86 2.40 -13.15 -8.85
C GLY A 86 2.31 -14.55 -9.46
N ARG A 87 1.11 -15.13 -9.44
CA ARG A 87 0.85 -16.47 -9.99
C ARG A 87 0.27 -16.41 -11.40
N TYR A 88 -0.78 -15.62 -11.59
CA TYR A 88 -1.51 -15.54 -12.85
C TYR A 88 -0.72 -14.75 -13.90
N ARG A 89 -0.42 -13.48 -13.63
CA ARG A 89 0.38 -12.61 -14.52
C ARG A 89 1.77 -13.18 -14.84
N ARG A 90 2.41 -13.89 -13.90
CA ARG A 90 3.65 -14.64 -14.17
C ARG A 90 3.50 -15.58 -15.37
N ARG A 91 2.35 -16.25 -15.53
CA ARG A 91 2.15 -17.22 -16.61
C ARG A 91 1.81 -16.52 -17.93
N ILE A 92 0.86 -15.59 -17.89
CA ILE A 92 0.23 -15.03 -19.09
C ILE A 92 0.92 -13.78 -19.66
N CYS A 93 1.64 -13.02 -18.84
CA CYS A 93 2.29 -11.78 -19.27
C CYS A 93 3.67 -12.05 -19.87
N ASP A 94 4.03 -11.25 -20.87
CA ASP A 94 5.38 -11.18 -21.43
C ASP A 94 6.32 -10.44 -20.45
N PHE A 95 5.82 -9.38 -19.84
CA PHE A 95 6.48 -8.59 -18.81
C PHE A 95 5.70 -8.65 -17.49
N PRO A 96 5.90 -9.71 -16.69
CA PRO A 96 5.14 -9.90 -15.45
C PRO A 96 5.58 -8.91 -14.36
N PRO A 97 4.75 -8.71 -13.31
CA PRO A 97 5.10 -7.87 -12.17
C PRO A 97 6.39 -8.34 -11.48
N LEU A 98 7.14 -7.40 -10.93
CA LEU A 98 8.43 -7.65 -10.30
C LEU A 98 8.38 -7.42 -8.78
N SER A 99 9.17 -8.18 -8.02
CA SER A 99 9.60 -7.75 -6.69
C SER A 99 10.97 -7.11 -6.81
N LEU A 100 11.10 -5.87 -6.36
CA LEU A 100 12.34 -5.11 -6.33
C LEU A 100 12.93 -5.19 -4.93
N LYS A 101 14.20 -5.58 -4.82
CA LYS A 101 14.92 -5.68 -3.55
C LYS A 101 16.18 -4.84 -3.57
N LEU A 102 16.21 -3.72 -2.85
CA LEU A 102 17.41 -2.87 -2.74
C LEU A 102 18.41 -3.44 -1.72
N SER A 103 19.69 -3.08 -1.86
CA SER A 103 20.72 -3.43 -0.88
C SER A 103 20.46 -2.76 0.47
N LYS A 104 20.27 -3.56 1.53
CA LYS A 104 20.07 -3.03 2.89
C LYS A 104 21.28 -2.22 3.36
N ASP A 105 22.48 -2.65 3.02
CA ASP A 105 23.71 -1.99 3.44
C ASP A 105 23.81 -0.60 2.81
N MET A 106 23.40 -0.44 1.55
CA MET A 106 23.34 0.88 0.90
C MET A 106 22.28 1.78 1.53
N LEU A 107 21.09 1.24 1.84
CA LEU A 107 20.05 2.01 2.54
C LEU A 107 20.56 2.54 3.89
N VAL A 108 21.16 1.67 4.70
CA VAL A 108 21.72 2.04 6.01
C VAL A 108 22.87 3.04 5.85
N ALA A 109 23.76 2.83 4.89
CA ALA A 109 24.87 3.76 4.61
C ALA A 109 24.39 5.15 4.16
N ALA A 110 23.26 5.22 3.45
CA ALA A 110 22.59 6.46 3.06
C ALA A 110 21.76 7.09 4.20
N GLY A 111 21.73 6.49 5.39
CA GLY A 111 20.94 6.98 6.50
C GLY A 111 19.43 6.75 6.31
N LEU A 112 19.01 5.73 5.57
CA LEU A 112 17.61 5.34 5.36
C LEU A 112 17.23 4.07 6.14
N LYS A 113 15.93 3.93 6.48
CA LYS A 113 15.41 2.71 7.10
C LYS A 113 15.66 1.48 6.20
N PRO A 114 15.90 0.28 6.76
CA PRO A 114 16.24 -0.91 6.00
C PRO A 114 15.04 -1.64 5.36
N HIS A 115 13.93 -0.93 5.12
CA HIS A 115 12.79 -1.41 4.34
C HIS A 115 13.21 -1.44 2.87
N ASN A 116 13.27 -2.63 2.29
CA ASN A 116 14.03 -2.84 1.06
C ASN A 116 13.34 -3.71 0.02
N LYS A 117 12.13 -4.22 0.30
CA LYS A 117 11.38 -5.11 -0.58
C LYS A 117 10.13 -4.39 -1.10
N PHE A 118 10.23 -3.84 -2.29
CA PHE A 118 9.12 -3.17 -2.97
C PHE A 118 8.43 -4.10 -3.95
N LYS A 119 7.13 -3.92 -4.17
CA LYS A 119 6.43 -4.59 -5.27
C LYS A 119 6.31 -3.59 -6.42
N LEU A 120 6.58 -4.05 -7.64
CA LEU A 120 6.46 -3.27 -8.86
C LEU A 120 5.42 -3.90 -9.77
N VAL A 121 4.28 -3.23 -9.92
CA VAL A 121 3.26 -3.56 -10.92
C VAL A 121 3.71 -3.04 -12.29
N THR A 122 3.53 -3.85 -13.33
CA THR A 122 4.08 -3.62 -14.67
C THR A 122 2.98 -3.72 -15.75
N HIS A 123 3.33 -3.36 -16.99
CA HIS A 123 2.46 -3.26 -18.15
C HIS A 123 1.97 -4.60 -18.76
N CYS A 124 2.25 -5.76 -18.16
CA CYS A 124 1.93 -7.12 -18.64
C CYS A 124 2.42 -7.47 -20.06
N SER A 125 1.93 -6.82 -21.11
CA SER A 125 2.46 -6.84 -22.48
C SER A 125 1.93 -5.63 -23.25
N ASP A 126 2.56 -5.28 -24.38
CA ASP A 126 2.10 -4.17 -25.23
C ASP A 126 0.67 -4.37 -25.75
N GLU A 127 0.22 -5.62 -25.89
CA GLU A 127 -1.16 -5.94 -26.29
C GLU A 127 -2.18 -5.58 -25.21
N PHE A 128 -1.80 -5.69 -23.93
CA PHE A 128 -2.65 -5.39 -22.77
C PHE A 128 -2.43 -3.99 -22.18
N ASP A 129 -1.42 -3.25 -22.65
CA ASP A 129 -1.04 -1.93 -22.09
C ASP A 129 -1.81 -0.74 -22.69
N THR A 130 -2.84 -1.00 -23.49
CA THR A 130 -3.57 0.06 -24.23
C THR A 130 -4.79 0.65 -23.51
N SER A 131 -5.14 0.13 -22.32
CA SER A 131 -6.41 0.42 -21.63
C SER A 131 -6.30 1.17 -20.29
N ASP A 132 -5.14 1.81 -20.04
CA ASP A 132 -4.83 2.49 -18.77
C ASP A 132 -4.88 1.56 -17.54
N ASN A 133 -4.69 0.25 -17.73
CA ASN A 133 -4.83 -0.79 -16.69
C ASN A 133 -4.05 -0.45 -15.41
N VAL A 134 -2.77 -0.09 -15.55
CA VAL A 134 -1.90 0.30 -14.42
C VAL A 134 -2.44 1.54 -13.69
N LEU A 135 -2.99 2.51 -14.42
CA LEU A 135 -3.49 3.76 -13.84
C LEU A 135 -4.80 3.52 -13.09
N ARG A 136 -5.65 2.61 -13.59
CA ARG A 136 -6.88 2.20 -12.90
C ARG A 136 -6.57 1.37 -11.65
N GLU A 137 -5.58 0.48 -11.72
CA GLU A 137 -5.11 -0.25 -10.54
C GLU A 137 -4.53 0.72 -9.49
N GLN A 138 -3.77 1.74 -9.91
CA GLN A 138 -3.30 2.80 -9.01
C GLN A 138 -4.48 3.52 -8.34
N LEU A 139 -5.50 3.91 -9.12
CA LEU A 139 -6.69 4.55 -8.59
C LEU A 139 -7.39 3.68 -7.53
N ALA A 140 -7.40 2.35 -7.68
CA ALA A 140 -7.95 1.47 -6.65
C ALA A 140 -7.17 1.59 -5.32
N TYR A 141 -5.84 1.63 -5.34
CA TYR A 141 -5.05 1.87 -4.12
C TYR A 141 -5.37 3.23 -3.47
N GLU A 142 -5.44 4.29 -4.28
CA GLU A 142 -5.76 5.65 -3.80
C GLU A 142 -7.18 5.71 -3.21
N LEU A 143 -8.15 5.05 -3.83
CA LEU A 143 -9.52 4.95 -3.33
C LEU A 143 -9.59 4.20 -2.00
N TYR A 144 -8.85 3.10 -1.83
CA TYR A 144 -8.82 2.38 -0.56
C TYR A 144 -8.27 3.26 0.56
N HIS A 145 -7.17 3.96 0.29
CA HIS A 145 -6.57 4.89 1.23
C HIS A 145 -7.53 6.04 1.57
N LEU A 146 -8.21 6.62 0.58
CA LEU A 146 -9.24 7.63 0.82
C LEU A 146 -10.37 7.09 1.72
N MET A 147 -10.87 5.89 1.41
CA MET A 147 -12.01 5.31 2.12
C MET A 147 -11.70 4.95 3.56
N THR A 148 -10.49 4.47 3.85
CA THR A 148 -10.16 3.87 5.15
C THR A 148 -9.12 4.65 5.96
N GLY A 149 -8.28 5.46 5.30
CA GLY A 149 -7.08 6.05 5.89
C GLY A 149 -5.92 5.06 6.05
N GLU A 150 -6.08 3.84 5.54
CA GLU A 150 -5.17 2.72 5.77
C GLU A 150 -4.75 2.09 4.43
N GLY A 151 -3.91 1.05 4.50
CA GLY A 151 -3.46 0.27 3.35
C GLY A 151 -2.03 0.56 2.92
N TYR A 152 -1.65 -0.04 1.80
CA TYR A 152 -0.36 0.21 1.19
C TYR A 152 -0.29 1.63 0.64
N ARG A 153 0.81 2.31 0.92
CA ARG A 153 1.24 3.47 0.15
C ARG A 153 1.76 3.00 -1.21
N THR A 154 1.31 3.69 -2.24
CA THR A 154 1.69 3.41 -3.63
C THR A 154 2.12 4.69 -4.33
N GLN A 155 2.93 4.54 -5.38
CA GLN A 155 3.36 5.63 -6.24
C GLN A 155 3.19 5.19 -7.69
N LEU A 156 2.49 6.01 -8.49
CA LEU A 156 2.51 5.89 -9.95
C LEU A 156 3.88 6.34 -10.44
N VAL A 157 4.61 5.45 -11.10
CA VAL A 157 5.99 5.67 -11.54
C VAL A 157 6.11 5.51 -13.04
N GLN A 158 7.02 6.26 -13.65
CA GLN A 158 7.54 5.97 -14.99
C GLN A 158 8.83 5.18 -14.82
N VAL A 159 8.87 3.98 -15.41
CA VAL A 159 10.02 3.09 -15.31
C VAL A 159 10.65 2.93 -16.67
N THR A 160 11.91 3.31 -16.78
CA THR A 160 12.76 2.93 -17.91
C THR A 160 13.37 1.56 -17.62
N TYR A 161 12.89 0.53 -18.29
CA TYR A 161 13.49 -0.80 -18.24
C TYR A 161 14.62 -0.86 -19.26
N LYS A 162 15.86 -1.02 -18.79
CA LYS A 162 17.06 -1.08 -19.63
C LYS A 162 17.66 -2.48 -19.62
N ASN A 163 17.83 -3.09 -20.80
CA ASN A 163 18.48 -4.38 -20.93
C ASN A 163 19.99 -4.23 -20.68
N ALA A 164 20.52 -4.95 -19.69
CA ALA A 164 21.92 -4.92 -19.33
C ALA A 164 22.84 -5.51 -20.42
N THR A 165 22.30 -6.41 -21.25
CA THR A 165 23.03 -7.12 -22.32
C THR A 165 23.05 -6.31 -23.62
N THR A 166 21.90 -5.79 -24.05
CA THR A 166 21.76 -5.07 -25.34
C THR A 166 21.84 -3.56 -25.22
N GLY A 167 21.57 -3.00 -24.04
CA GLY A 167 21.47 -1.56 -23.80
C GLY A 167 20.15 -0.93 -24.25
N GLU A 168 19.26 -1.71 -24.88
CA GLU A 168 17.92 -1.25 -25.29
C GLU A 168 17.10 -0.84 -24.07
N ALA A 169 16.26 0.18 -24.24
CA ALA A 169 15.44 0.71 -23.16
C ALA A 169 14.01 0.96 -23.62
N THR A 170 13.05 0.64 -22.75
CA THR A 170 11.64 0.95 -22.96
C THR A 170 11.07 1.61 -21.71
N GLU A 171 10.21 2.60 -21.90
CA GLU A 171 9.57 3.32 -20.82
C GLU A 171 8.11 2.93 -20.70
N ARG A 172 7.66 2.61 -19.48
CA ARG A 172 6.29 2.21 -19.19
C ARG A 172 5.87 2.72 -17.82
N PHE A 173 4.56 2.93 -17.64
CA PHE A 173 4.03 3.17 -16.30
C PHE A 173 4.12 1.90 -15.44
N GLY A 174 4.24 2.11 -14.13
CA GLY A 174 4.15 1.06 -13.12
C GLY A 174 3.61 1.60 -11.82
N ILE A 175 3.31 0.70 -10.88
CA ILE A 175 2.97 1.05 -9.50
C ILE A 175 4.09 0.54 -8.61
N LEU A 176 4.78 1.44 -7.92
CA LEU A 176 5.67 1.07 -6.84
C LEU A 176 4.86 1.00 -5.54
N ILE A 177 4.82 -0.17 -4.94
CA ILE A 177 4.16 -0.43 -3.66
C ILE A 177 5.24 -0.57 -2.59
N GLU A 178 5.04 0.09 -1.45
CA GLU A 178 5.95 0.06 -0.32
C GLU A 178 6.25 -1.35 0.23
N ASP A 179 7.25 -1.43 1.12
CA ASP A 179 7.57 -2.66 1.84
C ASP A 179 6.41 -3.05 2.76
N THR A 180 6.14 -4.35 2.87
CA THR A 180 5.02 -4.85 3.69
C THR A 180 5.30 -4.67 5.18
N ASP A 181 6.56 -4.80 5.58
CA ASP A 181 6.99 -4.51 6.96
C ASP A 181 6.78 -3.02 7.28
N GLU A 182 6.98 -2.14 6.30
CA GLU A 182 6.78 -0.70 6.47
C GLU A 182 5.30 -0.33 6.61
N MET A 183 4.45 -0.89 5.75
CA MET A 183 2.99 -0.76 5.84
C MET A 183 2.46 -1.28 7.19
N ALA A 184 2.91 -2.46 7.62
CA ALA A 184 2.47 -3.04 8.88
C ALA A 184 2.88 -2.19 10.10
N GLN A 185 4.09 -1.62 10.08
CA GLN A 185 4.56 -0.70 11.11
C GLN A 185 3.74 0.59 11.15
N ALA A 186 3.35 1.15 9.99
CA ALA A 186 2.48 2.32 9.92
C ALA A 186 1.10 2.06 10.58
N LEU A 187 0.62 0.81 10.54
CA LEU A 187 -0.61 0.37 11.22
C LEU A 187 -0.41 -0.02 12.70
N GLY A 188 0.79 0.20 13.25
CA GLY A 188 1.13 -0.11 14.64
C GLY A 188 1.27 -1.60 14.92
N GLY A 189 1.64 -2.38 13.91
CA GLY A 189 1.67 -3.83 13.97
C GLY A 189 2.80 -4.48 13.20
N GLN A 190 2.67 -5.79 13.02
CA GLN A 190 3.53 -6.61 12.18
C GLN A 190 2.66 -7.50 11.29
N GLU A 191 3.16 -7.79 10.10
CA GLU A 191 2.52 -8.76 9.21
C GLU A 191 2.42 -10.14 9.87
N CYS A 192 1.29 -10.82 9.67
CA CYS A 192 1.09 -12.21 10.07
C CYS A 192 0.92 -13.10 8.82
N ASP A 193 2.03 -13.67 8.35
CA ASP A 193 2.05 -14.50 7.13
C ASP A 193 1.35 -15.86 7.29
N ASP A 194 1.32 -16.41 8.52
CA ASP A 194 0.77 -17.74 8.81
C ASP A 194 -0.60 -17.68 9.54
N CYS A 195 -1.26 -16.52 9.51
CA CYS A 195 -2.59 -16.36 10.08
C CYS A 195 -3.67 -16.87 9.11
N TYR A 196 -4.42 -17.88 9.52
CA TYR A 196 -5.56 -18.43 8.78
C TYR A 196 -6.76 -18.56 9.70
N ASN A 197 -7.98 -18.39 9.15
CA ASN A 197 -9.25 -18.55 9.85
C ASN A 197 -9.28 -17.80 11.20
N VAL A 198 -8.71 -16.60 11.23
CA VAL A 198 -8.75 -15.74 12.41
C VAL A 198 -10.21 -15.43 12.74
N ALA A 199 -10.61 -15.61 14.00
CA ALA A 199 -11.98 -15.37 14.44
C ALA A 199 -12.38 -13.89 14.28
N GLN A 200 -13.65 -13.65 13.95
CA GLN A 200 -14.17 -12.32 13.64
C GLN A 200 -13.90 -11.29 14.75
N ASP A 201 -14.05 -11.69 16.02
CA ASP A 201 -13.86 -10.85 17.22
C ASP A 201 -12.39 -10.48 17.50
N ARG A 202 -11.44 -11.10 16.78
CA ARG A 202 -10.02 -10.79 16.85
C ARG A 202 -9.63 -9.65 15.91
N PHE A 203 -10.51 -9.21 15.02
CA PHE A 203 -10.25 -8.06 14.16
C PHE A 203 -10.57 -6.74 14.87
N VAL A 204 -9.91 -5.67 14.44
CA VAL A 204 -10.31 -4.31 14.79
C VAL A 204 -11.73 -4.07 14.25
N ALA A 205 -12.59 -3.48 15.08
CA ALA A 205 -13.98 -3.17 14.73
C ALA A 205 -14.06 -2.42 13.38
N GLY A 206 -14.91 -2.92 12.47
CA GLY A 206 -15.11 -2.36 11.13
C GLY A 206 -14.05 -2.69 10.08
N SER A 207 -12.90 -3.27 10.45
CA SER A 207 -11.83 -3.55 9.48
C SER A 207 -12.27 -4.57 8.40
N LEU A 208 -13.05 -5.58 8.79
CA LEU A 208 -13.59 -6.58 7.86
C LEU A 208 -14.61 -5.96 6.90
N GLU A 209 -15.55 -5.18 7.43
CA GLU A 209 -16.59 -4.51 6.65
C GLU A 209 -16.01 -3.48 5.69
N GLN A 210 -15.00 -2.71 6.11
CA GLN A 210 -14.28 -1.77 5.25
C GLN A 210 -13.64 -2.46 4.06
N VAL A 211 -12.98 -3.61 4.28
CA VAL A 211 -12.38 -4.39 3.20
C VAL A 211 -13.46 -5.00 2.30
N ALA A 212 -14.49 -5.63 2.87
CA ALA A 212 -15.54 -6.26 2.08
C ALA A 212 -16.30 -5.24 1.22
N LEU A 213 -16.67 -4.08 1.79
CA LEU A 213 -17.37 -3.01 1.07
C LEU A 213 -16.48 -2.34 0.03
N PHE A 214 -15.18 -2.19 0.32
CA PHE A 214 -14.25 -1.69 -0.69
C PHE A 214 -14.07 -2.65 -1.86
N GLN A 215 -13.90 -3.95 -1.60
CA GLN A 215 -13.79 -4.94 -2.67
C GLN A 215 -15.07 -5.01 -3.50
N TYR A 216 -16.24 -4.86 -2.86
CA TYR A 216 -17.50 -4.69 -3.56
C TYR A 216 -17.53 -3.40 -4.42
N MET A 217 -17.13 -2.25 -3.86
CA MET A 217 -17.08 -0.96 -4.55
C MET A 217 -16.32 -1.04 -5.87
N ILE A 218 -15.14 -1.67 -5.85
CA ILE A 218 -14.30 -1.84 -7.04
C ILE A 218 -14.63 -3.08 -7.88
N GLY A 219 -15.60 -3.91 -7.46
CA GLY A 219 -16.01 -5.13 -8.17
C GLY A 219 -14.96 -6.22 -8.17
N ASN A 220 -14.24 -6.41 -7.06
CA ASN A 220 -13.20 -7.42 -6.94
C ASN A 220 -13.72 -8.69 -6.25
N ALA A 221 -13.87 -9.76 -7.03
CA ALA A 221 -14.24 -11.08 -6.54
C ALA A 221 -13.02 -12.00 -6.30
N ASP A 222 -11.79 -11.52 -6.50
CA ASP A 222 -10.55 -12.27 -6.28
C ASP A 222 -9.89 -11.89 -4.95
N TYR A 223 -10.59 -12.04 -3.82
CA TYR A 223 -9.95 -12.01 -2.50
C TYR A 223 -10.58 -13.01 -1.52
N SER A 224 -9.90 -13.27 -0.40
CA SER A 224 -10.42 -13.99 0.78
C SER A 224 -9.65 -13.54 2.02
N VAL A 225 -10.33 -13.38 3.14
CA VAL A 225 -9.76 -13.03 4.44
C VAL A 225 -9.58 -14.26 5.32
N ALA A 226 -10.56 -15.18 5.31
CA ALA A 226 -10.50 -16.43 6.07
C ALA A 226 -9.31 -17.29 5.65
N ILE A 227 -9.03 -17.36 4.35
CA ILE A 227 -7.81 -17.95 3.79
C ILE A 227 -7.12 -16.85 2.98
N PRO A 228 -6.21 -16.06 3.59
CA PRO A 228 -5.69 -14.84 3.00
C PRO A 228 -5.22 -15.00 1.55
N ARG A 229 -5.95 -14.33 0.66
CA ARG A 229 -5.65 -14.19 -0.77
C ARG A 229 -5.92 -12.75 -1.16
N ASN A 230 -4.92 -12.09 -1.74
CA ASN A 230 -4.96 -10.67 -2.11
C ASN A 230 -5.29 -9.75 -0.93
N VAL A 231 -4.95 -10.20 0.29
CA VAL A 231 -5.01 -9.43 1.54
C VAL A 231 -3.81 -9.78 2.41
N LYS A 232 -3.40 -8.85 3.28
CA LYS A 232 -2.47 -9.08 4.38
C LYS A 232 -3.17 -8.88 5.72
N LEU A 233 -2.78 -9.69 6.69
CA LEU A 233 -3.23 -9.54 8.07
C LEU A 233 -2.12 -8.87 8.86
N VAL A 234 -2.43 -7.76 9.53
CA VAL A 234 -1.50 -7.03 10.39
C VAL A 234 -1.95 -7.21 11.83
N GLN A 235 -1.13 -7.89 12.63
CA GLN A 235 -1.37 -8.02 14.06
C GLN A 235 -0.87 -6.76 14.77
N GLN A 236 -1.79 -6.02 15.38
CA GLN A 236 -1.46 -4.83 16.14
C GLN A 236 -0.67 -5.20 17.41
N GLN A 237 0.39 -4.45 17.69
CA GLN A 237 1.18 -4.64 18.90
C GLN A 237 0.35 -4.34 20.16
N ALA A 238 -0.48 -3.29 20.08
CA ALA A 238 -1.46 -2.96 21.10
C ALA A 238 -2.72 -3.82 20.92
N GLY A 239 -3.17 -4.48 21.98
CA GLY A 239 -4.41 -5.27 21.98
C GLY A 239 -4.36 -6.60 21.24
N GLY A 240 -3.39 -6.84 20.35
CA GLY A 240 -3.23 -8.11 19.63
C GLY A 240 -4.34 -8.41 18.64
N GLN A 241 -5.14 -7.40 18.29
CA GLN A 241 -6.18 -7.46 17.26
C GLN A 241 -5.55 -7.40 15.86
N TYR A 242 -6.32 -7.81 14.86
CA TYR A 242 -5.87 -7.85 13.47
C TYR A 242 -6.55 -6.76 12.63
N ARG A 243 -5.78 -6.16 11.73
CA ARG A 243 -6.30 -5.37 10.60
C ARG A 243 -6.13 -6.15 9.32
N VAL A 244 -7.04 -5.94 8.38
CA VAL A 244 -6.97 -6.51 7.03
C VAL A 244 -6.59 -5.43 6.04
N VAL A 245 -5.59 -5.71 5.21
CA VAL A 245 -5.10 -4.79 4.18
C VAL A 245 -5.17 -5.46 2.81
N PRO A 246 -6.09 -5.06 1.92
CA PRO A 246 -6.22 -5.62 0.58
C PRO A 246 -5.14 -5.08 -0.36
N TYR A 247 -4.76 -5.87 -1.36
CA TYR A 247 -3.82 -5.51 -2.42
C TYR A 247 -4.02 -6.41 -3.65
N ASP A 248 -3.32 -6.12 -4.76
CA ASP A 248 -3.47 -6.83 -6.05
C ASP A 248 -4.91 -6.66 -6.60
N PHE A 249 -5.19 -5.47 -7.14
CA PHE A 249 -6.52 -5.08 -7.59
C PHE A 249 -6.73 -5.27 -9.10
N ASP A 250 -5.79 -5.89 -9.81
CA ASP A 250 -5.82 -6.07 -11.26
C ASP A 250 -7.08 -6.80 -11.75
N PHE A 251 -7.59 -7.76 -10.97
CA PHE A 251 -8.80 -8.52 -11.28
C PHE A 251 -10.12 -7.80 -10.97
N ALA A 252 -10.08 -6.56 -10.48
CA ALA A 252 -11.28 -5.81 -10.12
C ALA A 252 -12.04 -5.28 -11.36
N GLY A 253 -13.37 -5.26 -11.28
CA GLY A 253 -14.26 -4.66 -12.29
C GLY A 253 -13.97 -3.19 -12.60
N LEU A 254 -13.45 -2.43 -11.63
CA LEU A 254 -12.99 -1.04 -11.84
C LEU A 254 -11.77 -0.95 -12.77
N VAL A 255 -10.85 -1.92 -12.67
CA VAL A 255 -9.67 -1.98 -13.54
C VAL A 255 -10.08 -2.51 -14.91
N ASN A 256 -10.83 -3.62 -14.94
CA ASN A 256 -11.35 -4.23 -16.16
C ASN A 256 -10.23 -4.56 -17.17
N VAL A 257 -9.18 -5.22 -16.69
CA VAL A 257 -8.10 -5.74 -17.54
C VAL A 257 -8.62 -6.84 -18.46
N GLU A 258 -8.05 -6.94 -19.66
CA GLU A 258 -8.52 -7.81 -20.73
C GLU A 258 -8.40 -9.31 -20.40
N TYR A 259 -7.45 -9.66 -19.54
CA TYR A 259 -7.20 -11.03 -19.11
C TYR A 259 -7.97 -11.43 -17.85
N ALA A 260 -8.71 -10.51 -17.20
CA ALA A 260 -9.52 -10.86 -16.06
C ALA A 260 -10.69 -11.75 -16.51
N VAL A 261 -10.98 -12.77 -15.72
CA VAL A 261 -12.07 -13.71 -15.96
C VAL A 261 -13.07 -13.65 -14.80
N PRO A 262 -14.38 -13.74 -15.05
CA PRO A 262 -15.38 -13.75 -13.99
C PRO A 262 -15.13 -14.91 -13.00
N ASN A 263 -15.45 -14.72 -11.72
CA ASN A 263 -15.32 -15.73 -10.70
C ASN A 263 -16.59 -16.61 -10.59
N PRO A 264 -16.57 -17.86 -11.12
CA PRO A 264 -17.76 -18.71 -11.15
C PRO A 264 -18.18 -19.20 -9.76
N ASN A 265 -17.28 -19.19 -8.77
CA ASN A 265 -17.62 -19.59 -7.39
C ASN A 265 -18.65 -18.65 -6.75
N TYR A 266 -18.76 -17.43 -7.28
CA TYR A 266 -19.69 -16.41 -6.82
C TYR A 266 -20.79 -16.10 -7.85
N GLY A 267 -20.95 -16.95 -8.87
CA GLY A 267 -21.97 -16.75 -9.92
C GLY A 267 -21.73 -15.54 -10.83
N GLN A 268 -20.53 -14.96 -10.80
CA GLN A 268 -20.18 -13.79 -11.60
C GLN A 268 -20.18 -14.13 -13.09
N THR A 269 -20.84 -13.31 -13.91
CA THR A 269 -20.93 -13.52 -15.37
C THR A 269 -20.10 -12.54 -16.19
N ASP A 270 -19.88 -11.34 -15.65
CA ASP A 270 -18.99 -10.30 -16.16
C ASP A 270 -18.10 -9.82 -15.00
N VAL A 271 -16.81 -9.57 -15.25
CA VAL A 271 -15.85 -9.10 -14.23
C VAL A 271 -16.30 -7.78 -13.56
N LYS A 272 -17.12 -6.98 -14.24
CA LYS A 272 -17.68 -5.75 -13.67
C LYS A 272 -18.87 -5.99 -12.75
N ASP A 273 -19.46 -7.18 -12.74
CA ASP A 273 -20.53 -7.53 -11.81
C ASP A 273 -19.97 -7.41 -10.38
N ARG A 274 -20.65 -6.66 -9.53
CA ARG A 274 -20.28 -6.61 -8.11
C ARG A 274 -20.89 -7.79 -7.39
N VAL A 275 -20.10 -8.41 -6.52
CA VAL A 275 -20.59 -9.47 -5.64
C VAL A 275 -20.16 -9.14 -4.23
N TRP A 276 -21.13 -9.08 -3.32
CA TRP A 276 -20.84 -8.98 -1.90
C TRP A 276 -20.27 -10.31 -1.39
N ILE A 277 -19.03 -10.27 -0.90
CA ILE A 277 -18.35 -11.45 -0.35
C ILE A 277 -18.17 -11.20 1.15
N TRP A 278 -18.81 -12.04 1.96
CA TRP A 278 -18.72 -12.02 3.41
C TRP A 278 -18.49 -13.43 3.96
N GLU A 279 -17.36 -13.63 4.64
CA GLU A 279 -16.88 -14.95 5.08
C GLU A 279 -17.12 -15.22 6.58
N TYR A 280 -17.84 -14.32 7.26
CA TYR A 280 -18.02 -14.32 8.71
C TYR A 280 -19.50 -14.35 9.11
N SER A 281 -19.78 -14.32 10.41
CA SER A 281 -21.13 -14.55 10.92
C SER A 281 -22.13 -13.44 10.56
N GLN A 282 -21.93 -12.23 11.09
CA GLN A 282 -22.78 -11.06 10.85
C GLN A 282 -21.90 -9.80 10.74
N PRO A 283 -22.13 -8.91 9.76
CA PRO A 283 -21.34 -7.71 9.56
C PRO A 283 -21.80 -6.59 10.50
N GLN A 284 -21.38 -6.66 11.77
CA GLN A 284 -21.86 -5.79 12.86
C GLN A 284 -21.60 -4.30 12.63
N TYR A 285 -20.63 -3.95 11.79
CA TYR A 285 -20.24 -2.56 11.54
C TYR A 285 -20.58 -2.09 10.11
N LEU A 286 -21.45 -2.82 9.38
CA LEU A 286 -21.74 -2.52 7.98
C LEU A 286 -22.38 -1.15 7.78
N ASP A 287 -23.41 -0.82 8.56
CA ASP A 287 -24.13 0.45 8.42
C ASP A 287 -23.20 1.65 8.64
N ALA A 288 -22.36 1.60 9.69
CA ALA A 288 -21.36 2.63 9.95
C ALA A 288 -20.31 2.73 8.82
N THR A 289 -19.96 1.60 8.20
CA THR A 289 -19.03 1.56 7.06
C THR A 289 -19.67 2.14 5.80
N ILE A 290 -20.95 1.88 5.56
CA ILE A 290 -21.73 2.48 4.46
C ILE A 290 -21.77 3.99 4.61
N GLU A 291 -22.09 4.51 5.80
CA GLU A 291 -22.10 5.95 6.08
C GLU A 291 -20.72 6.58 5.87
N GLN A 292 -19.65 5.90 6.34
CA GLN A 292 -18.27 6.32 6.10
C GLN A 292 -17.96 6.45 4.60
N PHE A 293 -18.33 5.47 3.78
CA PHE A 293 -18.07 5.50 2.34
C PHE A 293 -18.91 6.57 1.64
N LEU A 294 -20.20 6.68 1.96
CA LEU A 294 -21.10 7.70 1.42
C LEU A 294 -20.58 9.12 1.70
N SER A 295 -20.03 9.36 2.90
CA SER A 295 -19.45 10.67 3.26
C SER A 295 -18.26 11.09 2.37
N LYS A 296 -17.64 10.13 1.65
CA LYS A 296 -16.46 10.33 0.81
C LYS A 296 -16.76 10.26 -0.69
N GLU A 297 -18.02 10.11 -1.09
CA GLU A 297 -18.41 10.00 -2.51
C GLU A 297 -17.84 11.13 -3.37
N SER A 298 -18.03 12.40 -2.97
CA SER A 298 -17.54 13.54 -3.76
C SER A 298 -16.02 13.54 -3.90
N GLN A 299 -15.29 13.12 -2.86
CA GLN A 299 -13.83 13.02 -2.89
C GLN A 299 -13.38 11.86 -3.78
N ALA A 300 -14.08 10.73 -3.73
CA ALA A 300 -13.79 9.55 -4.55
C ALA A 300 -13.97 9.84 -6.05
N LEU A 301 -15.06 10.53 -6.41
CA LEU A 301 -15.31 10.94 -7.79
C LEU A 301 -14.29 12.00 -8.26
N ALA A 302 -13.90 12.94 -7.38
CA ALA A 302 -12.86 13.91 -7.69
C ALA A 302 -11.48 13.27 -7.90
N LEU A 303 -11.16 12.20 -7.17
CA LEU A 303 -9.91 11.47 -7.30
C LEU A 303 -9.71 10.87 -8.70
N VAL A 304 -10.80 10.42 -9.35
CA VAL A 304 -10.77 9.95 -10.74
C VAL A 304 -10.24 11.03 -11.69
N GLU A 305 -10.58 12.29 -11.44
CA GLU A 305 -10.12 13.44 -12.24
C GLU A 305 -8.66 13.81 -11.97
N GLN A 306 -8.09 13.38 -10.83
CA GLN A 306 -6.74 13.73 -10.41
C GLN A 306 -5.67 12.74 -10.89
N ILE A 307 -6.04 11.52 -11.32
CA ILE A 307 -5.06 10.52 -11.79
C ILE A 307 -4.37 11.04 -13.06
N PRO A 308 -3.03 11.21 -13.05
CA PRO A 308 -2.30 11.67 -14.23
C PRO A 308 -2.42 10.68 -15.39
N ASN A 309 -2.50 11.21 -16.62
CA ASN A 309 -2.50 10.44 -17.87
C ASN A 309 -3.68 9.46 -18.08
N LEU A 310 -4.63 9.36 -17.14
CA LEU A 310 -5.83 8.55 -17.34
C LEU A 310 -6.67 9.12 -18.50
N SER A 311 -7.00 8.29 -19.49
CA SER A 311 -7.72 8.76 -20.68
C SER A 311 -9.13 9.23 -20.35
N ASN A 312 -9.68 10.14 -21.16
CA ASN A 312 -11.06 10.63 -21.00
C ASN A 312 -12.10 9.49 -21.08
N LYS A 313 -11.80 8.42 -21.83
CA LYS A 313 -12.65 7.22 -21.88
C LYS A 313 -12.63 6.50 -20.53
N SER A 314 -11.43 6.24 -19.99
CA SER A 314 -11.27 5.58 -18.68
C SER A 314 -11.90 6.40 -17.56
N ARG A 315 -11.70 7.73 -17.52
CA ARG A 315 -12.35 8.61 -16.54
C ARG A 315 -13.87 8.44 -16.54
N ARG A 316 -14.51 8.56 -17.71
CA ARG A 316 -15.97 8.39 -17.82
C ARG A 316 -16.45 7.01 -17.37
N GLN A 317 -15.72 5.95 -17.75
CA GLN A 317 -16.07 4.58 -17.38
C GLN A 317 -15.97 4.36 -15.86
N VAL A 318 -14.86 4.77 -15.25
CA VAL A 318 -14.63 4.61 -13.81
C VAL A 318 -15.58 5.50 -13.01
N THR A 319 -15.76 6.77 -13.40
CA THR A 319 -16.72 7.68 -12.75
C THR A 319 -18.12 7.08 -12.78
N LYS A 320 -18.58 6.57 -13.93
CA LYS A 320 -19.87 5.88 -14.01
C LYS A 320 -19.91 4.66 -13.07
N TYR A 321 -18.88 3.83 -13.09
CA TYR A 321 -18.83 2.63 -12.27
C TYR A 321 -18.94 2.97 -10.78
N LEU A 322 -18.19 3.97 -10.30
CA LEU A 322 -18.25 4.43 -8.91
C LEU A 322 -19.59 5.09 -8.56
N THR A 323 -20.16 5.92 -9.45
CA THR A 323 -21.48 6.51 -9.24
C THR A 323 -22.56 5.43 -9.08
N ASP A 324 -22.51 4.37 -9.88
CA ASP A 324 -23.46 3.26 -9.78
C ASP A 324 -23.35 2.56 -8.40
N PHE A 325 -22.14 2.42 -7.83
CA PHE A 325 -21.93 1.91 -6.47
C PHE A 325 -22.53 2.84 -5.39
N PHE A 326 -22.23 4.13 -5.43
CA PHE A 326 -22.78 5.05 -4.41
C PHE A 326 -24.30 5.16 -4.49
N THR A 327 -24.85 5.06 -5.70
CA THR A 327 -26.32 4.99 -5.91
C THR A 327 -26.90 3.73 -5.28
N SER A 328 -26.27 2.57 -5.44
CA SER A 328 -26.78 1.32 -4.83
C SER A 328 -26.80 1.36 -3.30
N LEU A 329 -25.85 2.07 -2.68
CA LEU A 329 -25.84 2.30 -1.24
C LEU A 329 -26.97 3.24 -0.78
N LYS A 330 -27.23 4.33 -1.52
CA LYS A 330 -28.28 5.32 -1.19
C LYS A 330 -29.69 4.77 -1.36
N ASP A 331 -29.90 4.01 -2.43
CA ASP A 331 -31.22 3.51 -2.81
C ASP A 331 -31.53 2.15 -2.16
N GLY A 332 -30.57 1.60 -1.39
CA GLY A 332 -30.75 0.38 -0.62
C GLY A 332 -30.70 -0.91 -1.45
N THR A 333 -30.30 -0.84 -2.72
CA THR A 333 -30.26 -2.02 -3.60
C THR A 333 -29.11 -2.95 -3.26
N PHE A 334 -28.02 -2.42 -2.69
CA PHE A 334 -26.92 -3.22 -2.14
C PHE A 334 -27.41 -4.21 -1.06
N GLN A 335 -28.30 -3.78 -0.16
CA GLN A 335 -28.80 -4.62 0.92
C GLN A 335 -29.68 -5.78 0.43
N GLN A 336 -30.14 -5.75 -0.82
CA GLN A 336 -30.84 -6.88 -1.45
C GLN A 336 -29.87 -7.99 -1.90
N GLU A 337 -28.57 -7.71 -1.89
CA GLU A 337 -27.49 -8.64 -2.23
C GLU A 337 -26.85 -9.30 -0.99
N LEU A 338 -27.25 -8.88 0.22
CA LEU A 338 -26.92 -9.52 1.51
C LEU A 338 -27.79 -10.76 1.75
#